data_AF-A0A7Z7II07-F1
#
_entry.id   AF-A0A7Z7II07-F1
#
_cell.length_a   1.000
_cell.length_b   1.000
_cell.length_c   1.000
_cell.angle_alpha   90.00
_cell.angle_beta   90.00
_cell.angle_gamma   90.00
#
_symmetry.space_group_name_H-M   'P 1'
#
loop_
_entity.id
_entity.type
_entity.pdbx_description
1 polymer ?
#
loop_
_entity_poly.entity_id
_entity_poly.type
_entity_poly.pdbx_seq_one_letter_code
_entity_poly.pdbx_strand_id
1 'polypeptide(L)'
;MGGVRSVEETGSIATGGAGGGGSKAGVFSNGGNGGAGGVASAAAGAVGGDGGLGGSAVLLGDGGNGGNGGSGTTTGKAGTGGTGGLLLGQDGLAGLP
;
A
#
# COMPACT_ATOMS: atom_id res chain seq x y z
N MET A 1 -4.13 40.84 -28.57
CA MET A 1 -4.68 40.32 -27.30
C MET A 1 -4.71 38.81 -27.41
N GLY A 2 -3.59 38.16 -27.11
CA GLY A 2 -3.51 36.70 -27.13
C GLY A 2 -4.43 36.18 -26.03
N GLY A 3 -5.40 35.36 -26.41
CA GLY A 3 -6.21 34.63 -25.46
C GLY A 3 -5.26 33.91 -24.52
N VAL A 4 -5.35 34.27 -23.23
CA VAL A 4 -4.93 33.38 -22.17
C VAL A 4 -5.54 32.04 -22.54
N ARG A 5 -4.69 31.10 -22.99
CA ARG A 5 -5.02 29.70 -22.86
C ARG A 5 -5.39 29.61 -21.41
N SER A 6 -6.68 29.43 -21.12
CA SER A 6 -7.09 28.98 -19.80
C SER A 6 -6.23 27.76 -19.62
N VAL A 7 -5.15 27.92 -18.86
CA VAL A 7 -4.61 26.83 -18.11
C VAL A 7 -5.80 26.59 -17.19
N GLU A 8 -6.75 25.80 -17.68
CA GLU A 8 -7.25 24.75 -16.84
C GLU A 8 -5.96 24.13 -16.35
N GLU A 9 -5.52 24.60 -15.20
CA GLU A 9 -4.85 23.74 -14.27
C GLU A 9 -5.88 22.62 -14.12
N THR A 10 -5.85 21.66 -15.05
CA THR A 10 -6.20 20.30 -14.79
C THR A 10 -5.15 19.90 -13.77
N GLY A 11 -5.28 20.43 -12.56
CA GLY A 11 -4.52 20.05 -11.41
C GLY A 11 -4.97 18.63 -11.23
N SER A 12 -4.24 17.71 -11.86
CA SER A 12 -4.42 16.30 -11.65
C SER A 12 -4.35 16.16 -10.15
N ILE A 13 -5.47 15.83 -9.51
CA ILE A 13 -5.51 15.58 -8.08
C ILE A 13 -4.52 14.43 -7.89
N ALA A 14 -3.30 14.75 -7.46
CA ALA A 14 -2.22 13.79 -7.43
C ALA A 14 -2.48 12.85 -6.27
N THR A 15 -3.12 11.73 -6.57
CA THR A 15 -3.30 10.62 -5.63
C THR A 15 -1.94 10.03 -5.30
N GLY A 16 -1.76 9.61 -4.05
CA GLY A 16 -0.58 8.85 -3.67
C GLY A 16 -0.51 7.53 -4.44
N GLY A 17 0.70 7.11 -4.83
CA GLY A 17 0.89 5.83 -5.50
C GLY A 17 0.61 4.66 -4.54
N ALA A 18 0.01 3.57 -5.03
CA ALA A 18 -0.19 2.38 -4.21
C ALA A 18 1.15 1.74 -3.79
N GLY A 19 1.19 1.19 -2.58
CA GLY A 19 2.30 0.42 -2.07
C GLY A 19 2.43 -0.94 -2.79
N GLY A 20 3.67 -1.38 -3.01
CA GLY A 20 3.94 -2.67 -3.64
C GLY A 20 3.52 -3.84 -2.75
N GLY A 21 2.99 -4.92 -3.34
CA GLY A 21 2.73 -6.15 -2.60
C GLY A 21 4.02 -6.80 -2.09
N GLY A 22 3.94 -7.43 -0.92
CA GLY A 22 5.00 -8.23 -0.34
C GLY A 22 5.20 -9.54 -1.10
N SER A 23 6.46 -9.95 -1.26
CA SER A 23 6.80 -11.20 -1.95
C SER A 23 6.28 -12.43 -1.19
N LYS A 24 5.74 -13.41 -1.91
CA LYS A 24 5.45 -14.73 -1.33
C LYS A 24 6.75 -15.39 -0.89
N ALA A 25 6.72 -16.10 0.23
CA ALA A 25 7.90 -16.77 0.75
C ALA A 25 8.33 -17.99 -0.07
N GLY A 26 9.57 -18.42 0.16
CA GLY A 26 10.03 -19.78 -0.14
C GLY A 26 9.49 -20.80 0.87
N VAL A 27 9.89 -22.07 0.71
CA VAL A 27 9.38 -23.23 1.47
C VAL A 27 9.51 -23.06 3.00
N PHE A 28 10.62 -22.45 3.46
CA PHE A 28 10.99 -22.33 4.88
C PHE A 28 11.25 -20.87 5.28
N SER A 29 10.53 -19.93 4.69
CA SER A 29 10.80 -18.50 4.89
C SER A 29 9.51 -17.75 5.20
N ASN A 30 9.67 -16.57 5.80
CA ASN A 30 8.57 -15.65 6.02
C ASN A 30 8.16 -14.96 4.72
N GLY A 31 6.90 -14.55 4.65
CA GLY A 31 6.41 -13.67 3.60
C GLY A 31 7.01 -12.27 3.72
N GLY A 32 7.18 -11.60 2.58
CA GLY A 32 7.64 -10.22 2.55
C GLY A 32 6.55 -9.25 3.00
N ASN A 33 6.92 -8.15 3.64
CA ASN A 33 5.96 -7.10 4.02
C ASN A 33 5.48 -6.33 2.78
N GLY A 34 4.22 -5.87 2.82
CA GLY A 34 3.69 -4.92 1.86
C GLY A 34 4.31 -3.53 2.04
N GLY A 35 4.52 -2.83 0.94
CA GLY A 35 5.00 -1.46 0.93
C GLY A 35 3.93 -0.47 1.36
N ALA A 36 4.33 0.64 1.99
CA ALA A 36 3.39 1.71 2.34
C ALA A 36 2.84 2.41 1.08
N GLY A 37 1.61 2.89 1.19
CA GLY A 37 1.01 3.78 0.21
C GLY A 37 1.69 5.15 0.21
N GLY A 38 1.81 5.74 -0.97
CA GLY A 38 2.41 7.06 -1.17
C GLY A 38 1.52 8.17 -0.63
N VAL A 39 2.15 9.28 -0.25
CA VAL A 39 1.42 10.49 0.16
C VAL A 39 0.82 11.20 -1.06
N ALA A 40 -0.38 11.76 -0.88
CA ALA A 40 -1.03 12.59 -1.88
C ALA A 40 -0.70 14.07 -1.71
N SER A 41 -1.03 14.86 -2.73
CA SER A 41 -1.05 16.33 -2.66
C SER A 41 -2.00 16.82 -1.54
N ALA A 42 -1.79 18.03 -1.04
CA ALA A 42 -2.71 18.69 -0.10
C ALA A 42 -3.99 19.25 -0.77
N ALA A 43 -4.13 19.09 -2.09
CA ALA A 43 -5.31 19.55 -2.83
C ALA A 43 -6.60 18.88 -2.30
N ALA A 44 -7.69 19.65 -2.27
CA ALA A 44 -9.00 19.14 -1.84
C ALA A 44 -9.41 17.92 -2.70
N GLY A 45 -9.71 16.80 -2.04
CA GLY A 45 -10.08 15.54 -2.69
C GLY A 45 -8.89 14.64 -3.06
N ALA A 46 -7.65 15.02 -2.73
CA ALA A 46 -6.49 14.16 -2.90
C ALA A 46 -6.50 12.98 -1.92
N VAL A 47 -6.37 11.78 -2.47
CA VAL A 47 -6.41 10.50 -1.72
C VAL A 47 -5.01 9.90 -1.65
N GLY A 48 -4.56 9.57 -0.45
CA GLY A 48 -3.32 8.83 -0.24
C GLY A 48 -3.37 7.44 -0.89
N GLY A 49 -2.22 6.90 -1.26
CA GLY A 49 -2.15 5.59 -1.90
C GLY A 49 -2.54 4.47 -0.94
N ASP A 50 -3.14 3.40 -1.44
CA ASP A 50 -3.37 2.20 -0.63
C ASP A 50 -2.03 1.54 -0.25
N GLY A 51 -1.94 0.98 0.95
CA GLY A 51 -0.84 0.12 1.36
C GLY A 51 -0.87 -1.23 0.64
N GLY A 52 0.29 -1.79 0.37
CA GLY A 52 0.46 -3.09 -0.28
C GLY A 52 0.09 -4.24 0.65
N LEU A 53 -0.40 -5.34 0.09
CA LEU A 53 -0.66 -6.57 0.85
C LEU A 53 0.66 -7.20 1.31
N GLY A 54 0.67 -7.79 2.50
CA GLY A 54 1.75 -8.66 2.95
C GLY A 54 1.77 -9.98 2.17
N GLY A 55 2.96 -10.52 1.93
CA GLY A 55 3.15 -11.81 1.27
C GLY A 55 2.86 -12.97 2.21
N SER A 56 2.30 -14.07 1.70
CA SER A 56 2.11 -15.29 2.48
C SER A 56 3.40 -16.11 2.60
N ALA A 57 3.54 -16.82 3.72
CA ALA A 57 4.46 -17.93 3.86
C ALA A 57 3.91 -19.22 3.23
N VAL A 58 4.75 -20.27 3.15
CA VAL A 58 4.40 -21.54 2.49
C VAL A 58 4.24 -22.69 3.49
N LEU A 59 5.33 -23.37 3.89
CA LEU A 59 5.25 -24.49 4.84
C LEU A 59 5.66 -24.07 6.25
N LEU A 60 6.81 -23.40 6.35
CA LEU A 60 7.28 -22.81 7.60
C LEU A 60 7.62 -21.33 7.40
N GLY A 61 7.20 -20.50 8.36
CA GLY A 61 7.46 -19.06 8.39
C GLY A 61 6.19 -18.24 8.59
N ASP A 62 6.31 -17.03 9.12
CA ASP A 62 5.17 -16.13 9.30
C ASP A 62 4.83 -15.38 8.01
N GLY A 63 3.58 -14.98 7.87
CA GLY A 63 3.16 -14.06 6.82
C GLY A 63 3.78 -12.67 7.03
N GLY A 64 3.99 -11.94 5.93
CA GLY A 64 4.45 -10.57 5.97
C GLY A 64 3.33 -9.62 6.40
N ASN A 65 3.68 -8.51 7.06
CA ASN A 65 2.72 -7.48 7.43
C ASN A 65 2.25 -6.70 6.19
N GLY A 66 1.00 -6.22 6.22
CA GLY A 66 0.50 -5.27 5.23
C GLY A 66 1.14 -3.89 5.39
N GLY A 67 1.23 -3.16 4.28
CA GLY A 67 1.72 -1.79 4.27
C GLY A 67 0.66 -0.80 4.78
N ASN A 68 1.10 0.30 5.36
CA ASN A 68 0.19 1.37 5.79
C ASN A 68 -0.41 2.11 4.59
N GLY A 69 -1.60 2.68 4.76
CA GLY A 69 -2.13 3.64 3.81
C GLY A 69 -1.29 4.92 3.77
N GLY A 70 -1.31 5.57 2.61
CA GLY A 70 -0.68 6.87 2.41
C GLY A 70 -1.53 7.99 2.96
N SER A 71 -0.91 9.06 3.41
CA SER A 71 -1.62 10.26 3.87
C SER A 71 -2.16 11.09 2.69
N GLY A 72 -3.30 11.74 2.89
CA GLY A 72 -3.94 12.67 1.95
C GLY A 72 -5.10 13.38 2.64
N THR A 73 -5.86 14.20 1.90
CA THR A 73 -7.13 14.73 2.43
C THR A 73 -8.13 13.61 2.73
N THR A 74 -8.00 12.49 2.01
CA THR A 74 -8.50 11.18 2.41
C THR A 74 -7.31 10.24 2.51
N THR A 75 -7.20 9.52 3.62
CA THR A 75 -6.14 8.52 3.83
C THR A 75 -6.38 7.29 2.96
N GLY A 76 -5.30 6.72 2.41
CA GLY A 76 -5.35 5.47 1.67
C GLY A 76 -5.73 4.28 2.56
N LYS A 77 -6.19 3.19 1.94
CA LYS A 77 -6.54 1.98 2.69
C LYS A 77 -5.28 1.24 3.15
N ALA A 78 -5.31 0.69 4.35
CA ALA A 78 -4.28 -0.23 4.81
C ALA A 78 -4.22 -1.53 3.98
N GLY A 79 -3.01 -2.03 3.75
CA GLY A 79 -2.80 -3.38 3.21
C GLY A 79 -3.10 -4.45 4.25
N THR A 80 -3.63 -5.60 3.83
CA THR A 80 -3.81 -6.74 4.75
C THR A 80 -2.48 -7.46 4.98
N GLY A 81 -2.32 -8.12 6.12
CA GLY A 81 -1.22 -9.07 6.31
C GLY A 81 -1.35 -10.30 5.42
N GLY A 82 -0.23 -10.97 5.18
CA GLY A 82 -0.17 -12.26 4.51
C GLY A 82 -0.37 -13.41 5.49
N THR A 83 -0.73 -14.59 4.98
CA THR A 83 -0.94 -15.77 5.84
C THR A 83 0.38 -16.41 6.29
N GLY A 84 0.39 -17.01 7.47
CA GLY A 84 1.47 -17.86 7.97
C GLY A 84 1.61 -19.18 7.21
N GLY A 85 2.70 -19.89 7.48
CA GLY A 85 3.00 -21.19 6.88
C GLY A 85 2.06 -22.28 7.36
N LEU A 86 1.74 -23.22 6.48
CA LEU A 86 0.75 -24.26 6.72
C LEU A 86 1.07 -25.15 7.94
N LEU A 87 2.37 -25.42 8.17
CA LEU A 87 2.79 -26.31 9.26
C LEU A 87 3.10 -25.51 10.53
N LEU A 88 3.84 -24.41 10.39
CA LEU A 88 4.10 -23.46 11.47
C LEU A 88 4.33 -22.05 10.90
N GLY A 89 3.66 -21.08 11.50
CA GLY A 89 3.83 -19.67 11.21
C GLY A 89 2.58 -18.88 11.55
N GLN A 90 2.76 -17.65 11.98
CA GLN A 90 1.68 -16.72 12.29
C GLN A 90 1.30 -15.90 11.06
N ASP A 91 0.04 -15.46 11.01
CA ASP A 91 -0.38 -14.47 10.03
C ASP A 91 0.27 -13.11 10.30
N GLY A 92 0.58 -12.38 9.24
CA GLY A 92 1.04 -11.01 9.31
C GLY A 92 -0.09 -10.07 9.75
N LEU A 93 0.29 -8.96 10.36
CA LEU A 93 -0.65 -7.92 10.77
C LEU A 93 -1.08 -7.07 9.57
N ALA A 94 -2.29 -6.52 9.65
CA ALA A 94 -2.71 -5.46 8.74
C ALA A 94 -1.89 -4.19 8.97
N GLY A 95 -1.71 -3.40 7.92
CA GLY A 95 -1.16 -2.06 8.01
C GLY A 95 -2.09 -1.12 8.75
N LEU A 96 -1.58 0.06 9.06
CA LEU A 96 -2.36 1.15 9.61
C LEU A 96 -2.99 1.99 8.49
N PRO A 97 -4.09 2.70 8.76
CA PRO A 97 -4.60 3.73 7.86
C PRO A 97 -3.52 4.76 7.54
#